data_AF-A0A662HU87-F1
#
_entry.id   AF-A0A662HU87-F1
#
_cell.length_a   1.000
_cell.length_b   1.000
_cell.length_c   1.000
_cell.angle_alpha   90.00
_cell.angle_beta   90.00
_cell.angle_gamma   90.00
#
_symmetry.space_group_name_H-M   'P 1'
#
loop_
_entity.id
_entity.type
_entity.pdbx_description
1 polymer ?
#
loop_
_entity_poly.entity_id
_entity_poly.type
_entity_poly.pdbx_seq_one_letter_code
_entity_poly.pdbx_strand_id
1 'polypeptide(L)' 'MPRKEKRLRIRRKEEVPEGQARLNPKSMEYLEIKKEVEIVIAGKKRYRFKAFPWEGVPENEVWCNADEMRTLGIA' A
#
# COMPACT_ATOMS: atom_id res chain seq x y z
N MET A 1 -10.29 -11.95 16.02
CA MET A 1 -10.89 -11.24 14.87
C MET A 1 -10.07 -11.53 13.63
N PRO A 2 -10.67 -11.86 12.48
CA PRO A 2 -9.92 -11.99 11.23
C PRO A 2 -9.34 -10.61 10.86
N ARG A 3 -8.08 -10.57 10.41
CA ARG A 3 -7.52 -9.34 9.82
C ARG A 3 -8.30 -9.02 8.56
N LYS A 4 -8.69 -7.76 8.38
CA LYS A 4 -9.37 -7.33 7.15
C LYS A 4 -8.34 -7.27 6.02
N GLU A 5 -8.62 -7.99 4.95
CA GLU A 5 -7.77 -8.06 3.76
C GLU A 5 -8.58 -7.61 2.55
N LYS A 6 -7.97 -6.80 1.68
CA LYS A 6 -8.58 -6.34 0.43
C LYS A 6 -7.53 -6.42 -0.68
N ARG A 7 -7.92 -6.99 -1.81
CA ARG A 7 -7.07 -7.02 -3.00
C ARG A 7 -7.08 -5.64 -3.65
N LEU A 8 -5.94 -4.97 -3.63
CA LEU A 8 -5.73 -3.65 -4.22
C LEU A 8 -4.65 -3.73 -5.31
N ARG A 9 -4.69 -2.80 -6.27
CA ARG A 9 -3.68 -2.69 -7.32
C ARG A 9 -2.55 -1.76 -6.84
N ILE A 10 -1.32 -2.27 -6.85
CA ILE A 10 -0.14 -1.46 -6.55
C ILE A 10 0.19 -0.59 -7.77
N ARG A 11 0.45 0.70 -7.54
CA ARG A 11 0.97 1.65 -8.52
C ARG A 11 2.30 2.19 -8.03
N ARG A 12 3.22 2.36 -8.98
CA ARG A 12 4.54 2.95 -8.77
C ARG A 12 4.44 4.45 -9.00
N LYS A 13 4.92 5.24 -8.03
CA LYS A 13 4.88 6.70 -8.08
C LYS A 13 6.19 7.26 -7.54
N GLU A 14 6.83 8.13 -8.32
CA GLU A 14 8.09 8.78 -7.92
C GLU A 14 7.89 9.80 -6.80
N GLU A 15 6.69 10.40 -6.73
CA GLU A 15 6.31 11.36 -5.68
C GLU A 15 6.11 10.73 -4.29
N VAL A 16 6.03 9.40 -4.21
CA VAL A 16 5.89 8.69 -2.93
C VAL A 16 7.29 8.41 -2.39
N PRO A 17 7.63 8.87 -1.17
CA PRO A 17 8.92 8.56 -0.56
C PRO A 17 9.10 7.07 -0.28
N GLU A 18 10.34 6.59 -0.30
CA GLU A 18 10.69 5.22 0.06
C GLU A 18 10.21 4.84 1.47
N GLY A 19 9.74 3.60 1.63
CA GLY A 19 9.18 3.09 2.88
C GLY A 19 7.78 3.61 3.21
N GLN A 20 7.16 4.37 2.30
CA GLN A 20 5.80 4.90 2.45
C GLN A 20 4.84 4.34 1.40
N ALA A 21 3.58 4.23 1.81
CA ALA A 21 2.48 3.90 0.94
C ALA A 21 1.37 4.94 1.10
N ARG A 22 0.83 5.42 -0.02
CA ARG A 22 -0.35 6.28 -0.05
C ARG A 22 -1.59 5.44 -0.33
N LEU A 23 -2.61 5.63 0.49
CA LEU A 23 -3.88 4.92 0.38
C LEU A 23 -5.04 5.90 0.49
N ASN A 24 -6.16 5.55 -0.15
CA ASN A 24 -7.39 6.28 0.06
C ASN A 24 -7.81 6.21 1.55
N PRO A 25 -8.22 7.33 2.18
CA PRO A 25 -8.68 7.34 3.58
C PRO A 25 -9.78 6.32 3.87
N LYS A 26 -10.74 6.13 2.94
CA LYS A 26 -11.81 5.13 3.09
C LYS A 26 -11.28 3.70 3.07
N SER A 27 -10.26 3.43 2.25
CA SER A 27 -9.60 2.12 2.23
C SER A 27 -8.84 1.87 3.54
N MET A 28 -8.19 2.90 4.10
CA MET A 28 -7.55 2.80 5.40
C MET A 28 -8.55 2.56 6.52
N GLU A 29 -9.68 3.24 6.52
CA GLU A 29 -10.76 3.04 7.49
C GLU A 29 -11.35 1.62 7.39
N TYR A 30 -11.68 1.19 6.18
CA TYR A 30 -12.22 -0.15 5.93
C TYR A 30 -11.26 -1.24 6.42
N LEU A 31 -9.95 -1.10 6.15
CA LEU A 31 -8.90 -2.03 6.54
C LEU A 31 -8.37 -1.82 7.96
N GLU A 32 -8.88 -0.82 8.69
CA GLU A 32 -8.44 -0.44 10.04
C GLU A 32 -6.94 -0.11 10.14
N ILE A 33 -6.38 0.45 9.06
CA ILE A 33 -4.97 0.84 8.96
C ILE A 33 -4.78 2.19 9.67
N LYS A 34 -3.96 2.19 10.74
CA LYS A 34 -3.67 3.40 11.53
C LYS A 34 -2.32 4.06 11.21
N LYS A 35 -1.28 3.25 10.94
CA LYS A 35 0.10 3.72 10.80
C LYS A 35 0.89 2.95 9.75
N GLU A 36 0.66 1.65 9.66
CA GLU A 36 1.41 0.76 8.78
C GLU A 36 0.46 -0.18 8.04
N VAL A 37 0.80 -0.49 6.80
CA VAL A 37 0.11 -1.48 5.97
C VAL A 37 1.06 -2.62 5.64
N GLU A 38 0.56 -3.85 5.69
CA GLU A 38 1.26 -5.04 5.22
C GLU A 38 0.75 -5.40 3.83
N ILE A 39 1.64 -5.34 2.84
CA ILE A 39 1.34 -5.70 1.45
C ILE A 39 1.87 -7.10 1.20
N VAL A 40 0.96 -8.01 0.87
CA VAL A 40 1.28 -9.40 0.53
C VAL A 40 1.18 -9.61 -0.97
N ILE A 41 2.25 -10.10 -1.58
CA ILE A 41 2.34 -10.33 -3.02
C ILE A 41 2.48 -11.81 -3.30
N ALA A 42 1.57 -12.32 -4.14
CA ALA A 42 1.48 -13.72 -4.55
C ALA A 42 1.50 -14.71 -3.35
N GLY A 43 1.02 -14.28 -2.18
CA GLY A 43 1.03 -15.09 -0.94
C GLY A 43 2.42 -15.39 -0.36
N LYS A 44 3.50 -14.90 -0.96
CA LYS A 44 4.88 -15.27 -0.59
C LYS A 44 5.66 -14.11 -0.02
N LYS A 45 5.66 -12.96 -0.71
CA LYS A 45 6.41 -11.77 -0.30
C LYS A 45 5.53 -10.89 0.59
N ARG A 46 6.05 -10.46 1.73
CA ARG A 46 5.35 -9.54 2.65
C ARG A 46 6.24 -8.33 2.90
N TYR A 47 5.67 -7.14 2.71
CA TYR A 47 6.36 -5.88 2.91
C TYR A 47 5.51 -4.98 3.79
N ARG A 48 6.16 -4.22 4.67
CA ARG A 48 5.50 -3.26 5.56
C ARG A 48 5.90 -1.85 5.16
N PHE A 49 4.90 -1.00 5.00
CA PHE A 49 5.08 0.40 4.64
C PHE A 49 4.36 1.29 5.63
N LYS A 50 4.90 2.48 5.87
CA LYS A 50 4.18 3.54 6.59
C LYS A 50 3.02 4.01 5.71
N ALA A 51 1.80 3.88 6.22
CA ALA A 51 0.60 4.20 5.49
C ALA A 51 0.21 5.66 5.76
N PHE A 52 0.05 6.43 4.69
CA PHE A 52 -0.43 7.80 4.76
C PHE A 52 -1.71 7.97 3.94
N PRO A 53 -2.75 8.60 4.51
CA PRO A 53 -3.98 8.87 3.79
C PRO A 53 -3.75 9.91 2.69
N TRP A 54 -4.33 9.67 1.52
CA TRP A 54 -4.36 10.64 0.42
C TRP A 54 -5.60 10.43 -0.46
N GLU A 55 -6.43 11.47 -0.60
CA GLU A 55 -7.68 11.43 -1.38
C GLU A 55 -7.46 11.25 -2.88
N GLY A 56 -6.28 11.62 -3.40
CA GLY A 56 -5.92 11.42 -4.80
C GLY A 56 -5.73 9.95 -5.20
N VAL A 57 -5.61 9.05 -4.23
CA VAL A 57 -5.48 7.61 -4.46
C VAL A 57 -6.87 6.99 -4.59
N PRO A 58 -7.18 6.27 -5.68
CA PRO A 58 -8.44 5.52 -5.80
C PRO A 58 -8.59 4.42 -4.73
N GLU A 59 -9.82 4.10 -4.32
CA GLU A 59 -10.11 3.12 -3.25
C GLU A 59 -9.64 1.68 -3.55
N ASN A 60 -9.37 1.37 -4.82
CA ASN A 60 -8.87 0.08 -5.31
C ASN A 60 -7.36 0.09 -5.58
N GLU A 61 -6.66 1.16 -5.25
CA GLU A 61 -5.23 1.32 -5.51
C GLU A 61 -4.42 1.59 -4.23
N VAL A 62 -3.13 1.26 -4.30
CA VAL A 62 -2.11 1.64 -3.31
C VAL A 62 -0.93 2.19 -4.09
N TRP A 63 -0.47 3.38 -3.74
CA TRP A 63 0.68 3.99 -4.40
C TRP A 63 1.91 3.84 -3.51
N CYS A 64 2.96 3.26 -4.08
CA CYS A 64 4.23 3.03 -3.42
C CYS A 64 5.36 3.67 -4.23
N ASN A 65 6.50 3.89 -3.57
CA ASN A 65 7.69 4.44 -4.22
C ASN A 65 8.13 3.57 -5.41
N ALA A 66 8.42 4.19 -6.55
CA ALA A 66 8.75 3.48 -7.78
C ALA A 66 10.06 2.66 -7.69
N ASP A 67 11.11 3.24 -7.09
CA ASP A 67 12.44 2.62 -6.97
C ASP A 67 12.44 1.46 -5.98
N GLU A 68 11.75 1.62 -4.86
CA GLU A 68 11.54 0.58 -3.86
C GLU A 68 10.78 -0.60 -4.47
N MET A 69 9.68 -0.34 -5.20
CA MET A 69 8.91 -1.39 -5.86
C MET A 69 9.75 -2.14 -6.90
N ARG A 70 10.59 -1.42 -7.67
CA ARG A 70 11.53 -2.02 -8.62
C ARG A 70 12.56 -2.90 -7.92
N THR A 71 13.15 -2.43 -6.83
CA THR A 71 14.15 -3.16 -6.03
C THR A 71 13.56 -4.43 -5.41
N LEU A 72 12.31 -4.37 -4.95
CA LEU A 72 11.61 -5.51 -4.36
C LEU A 72 11.09 -6.52 -5.42
N GLY A 73 11.22 -6.19 -6.71
CA GLY A 73 10.68 -6.98 -7.82
C GLY A 73 9.15 -7.06 -7.76
N ILE A 74 8.52 -5.93 -7.43
CA ILE A 74 7.07 -5.74 -7.33
C ILE A 74 6.64 -4.93 -8.56
N ALA A 75 6.13 -5.64 -9.56
CA ALA A 75 5.75 -5.15 -10.88
C ALA A 75 6.90 -4.65 -11.77
#